data_AF-A0A958IPA2-F1
#
_entry.id   AF-A0A958IPA2-F1
#
_cell.length_a   1.000
_cell.length_b   1.000
_cell.length_c   1.000
_cell.angle_alpha   90.00
_cell.angle_beta   90.00
_cell.angle_gamma   90.00
#
_symmetry.space_group_name_H-M   'P 1'
#
loop_
_entity.id
_entity.type
_entity.pdbx_description
1 polymer ?
#
loop_
_entity_poly.entity_id
_entity_poly.type
_entity_poly.pdbx_seq_one_letter_code
_entity_poly.pdbx_strand_id
1 'polypeptide(L)'
;MLKAKKGFKRATKQELKHDSFIEFTYEAKDWIEKNAQMLLLAVAAVVAVIAIGYFYNSSKETAAQEAAVLLSRAQQEMRMGQKESALALYNEVTDKYAGTDASGKAAFFLGKMFWEDNDITQAKSYFKRYIDDHSEKNILTQAALAGYAD
;
A
#
# COMPACT_ATOMS: atom_id res chain seq x y z
N MET A 1 -48.60 3.86 63.79
CA MET A 1 -47.22 3.71 63.27
C MET A 1 -47.18 4.27 61.86
N LEU A 2 -46.61 5.47 61.69
CA LEU A 2 -46.42 6.15 60.40
C LEU A 2 -45.06 5.76 59.82
N LYS A 3 -45.02 5.21 58.61
CA LYS A 3 -43.90 5.34 57.65
C LYS A 3 -44.35 4.84 56.28
N ALA A 4 -44.98 5.73 55.52
CA ALA A 4 -45.23 5.51 54.09
C ALA A 4 -43.88 5.49 53.35
N LYS A 5 -43.60 4.35 52.71
CA LYS A 5 -42.41 4.07 51.92
C LYS A 5 -42.39 5.01 50.72
N LYS A 6 -41.41 5.94 50.66
CA LYS A 6 -41.16 6.82 49.50
C LYS A 6 -41.06 5.97 48.23
N GLY A 7 -42.07 6.05 47.36
CA GLY A 7 -42.06 5.40 46.06
C GLY A 7 -41.04 6.06 45.16
N PHE A 8 -40.02 5.30 44.74
CA PHE A 8 -39.13 5.68 43.66
C PHE A 8 -39.97 5.76 42.37
N LYS A 9 -40.29 6.97 41.90
CA LYS A 9 -40.89 7.16 40.58
C LYS A 9 -39.87 6.73 39.53
N ARG A 10 -40.17 5.68 38.78
CA ARG A 10 -39.33 5.22 37.67
C ARG A 10 -39.52 6.19 36.51
N ALA A 11 -38.50 7.02 36.25
CA ALA A 11 -38.45 7.83 35.03
C ALA A 11 -38.55 6.90 33.81
N THR A 12 -39.43 7.23 32.87
CA THR A 12 -39.71 6.39 31.71
C THR A 12 -38.50 6.45 30.78
N LYS A 13 -37.99 5.31 30.30
CA LYS A 13 -36.75 5.25 29.48
C LYS A 13 -36.78 6.15 28.23
N GLN A 14 -37.94 6.57 27.75
CA GLN A 14 -38.11 7.52 26.65
C GLN A 14 -37.84 8.98 27.06
N GLU A 15 -38.18 9.39 28.27
CA GLU A 15 -37.97 10.77 28.76
C GLU A 15 -36.48 11.03 29.03
N LEU A 16 -35.79 10.07 29.66
CA LEU A 16 -34.34 10.11 29.87
C LEU A 16 -33.54 10.14 28.55
N LYS A 17 -34.04 9.48 27.50
CA LYS A 17 -33.41 9.48 26.18
C LYS A 17 -33.62 10.79 25.43
N HIS A 18 -34.77 11.43 25.60
CA HIS A 18 -35.07 12.70 24.95
C HIS A 18 -34.26 13.84 25.56
N ASP A 19 -34.18 13.87 26.90
CA ASP A 19 -33.42 14.87 27.64
C ASP A 19 -31.92 14.75 27.37
N SER A 20 -31.37 13.52 27.45
CA SER A 20 -29.94 13.26 27.17
C SER A 20 -29.54 13.55 25.72
N PHE A 21 -30.44 13.35 24.74
CA PHE A 21 -30.15 13.69 23.35
C PHE A 21 -30.18 15.21 23.14
N ILE A 22 -31.18 15.90 23.69
CA ILE A 22 -31.30 17.35 23.56
C ILE A 22 -30.13 18.05 24.26
N GLU A 23 -29.77 17.63 25.47
CA GLU A 23 -28.62 18.13 26.21
C GLU A 23 -27.32 17.92 25.43
N PHE A 24 -27.11 16.72 24.88
CA PHE A 24 -25.99 16.45 23.97
C PHE A 24 -25.99 17.37 22.75
N THR A 25 -27.14 17.63 22.12
CA THR A 25 -27.19 18.52 20.95
C THR A 25 -26.83 19.96 21.30
N TYR A 26 -27.27 20.45 22.47
CA TYR A 26 -26.92 21.78 22.94
C TYR A 26 -25.45 21.86 23.30
N GLU A 27 -24.92 20.91 24.06
CA GLU A 27 -23.49 20.84 24.41
C GLU A 27 -22.61 20.73 23.16
N ALA A 28 -23.00 19.90 22.20
CA ALA A 28 -22.30 19.76 20.93
C ALA A 28 -22.32 21.08 20.13
N LYS A 29 -23.46 21.76 20.04
CA LYS A 29 -23.58 23.05 19.35
C LYS A 29 -22.70 24.11 20.01
N ASP A 30 -22.77 24.23 21.33
CA ASP A 30 -21.98 25.20 22.10
C ASP A 30 -20.47 24.93 21.96
N TRP A 31 -20.08 23.65 21.99
CA TRP A 31 -18.69 23.25 21.79
C TRP A 31 -18.22 23.50 20.36
N ILE A 32 -19.03 23.20 19.34
CA ILE A 32 -18.71 23.47 17.93
C ILE A 32 -18.56 24.97 17.69
N GLU A 33 -19.46 25.80 18.20
CA GLU A 33 -19.39 27.26 18.02
C GLU A 33 -18.12 27.83 18.67
N LYS A 34 -17.78 27.36 19.88
CA LYS A 34 -16.56 27.77 20.59
C LYS A 34 -15.27 27.26 19.93
N ASN A 35 -15.31 26.09 19.29
CA ASN A 35 -14.13 25.41 18.73
C ASN A 35 -14.12 25.36 17.20
N ALA A 36 -14.97 26.15 16.51
CA ALA A 36 -15.20 26.03 15.07
C ALA A 36 -13.90 26.09 14.25
N GLN A 37 -12.96 26.97 14.62
CA GLN A 37 -11.66 27.07 13.96
C GLN A 37 -10.81 25.80 14.12
N MET A 38 -10.74 25.25 15.35
CA MET A 38 -10.00 24.01 15.61
C MET A 38 -10.68 22.81 14.94
N LEU A 39 -12.01 22.79 14.88
CA LEU A 39 -12.81 21.75 14.22
C LEU A 39 -12.59 21.78 12.70
N LEU A 40 -12.61 22.98 12.09
CA LEU A 40 -12.27 23.15 10.67
C LEU A 40 -10.85 22.68 10.36
N LEU A 41 -9.88 23.04 11.20
CA LEU A 41 -8.50 22.58 11.04
C LEU A 41 -8.39 21.06 11.16
N ALA A 42 -9.07 20.45 12.13
CA ALA A 42 -9.09 19.00 12.32
C ALA A 42 -9.70 18.27 11.11
N VAL A 43 -10.84 18.76 10.60
CA VAL A 43 -11.46 18.21 9.38
C VAL A 43 -10.54 18.36 8.18
N ALA A 44 -9.94 19.54 7.99
CA ALA A 44 -8.99 19.78 6.90
C ALA A 44 -7.78 18.83 6.98
N ALA A 45 -7.25 18.59 8.18
CA ALA A 45 -6.16 17.66 8.39
C ALA A 45 -6.56 16.22 8.04
N VAL A 46 -7.75 15.77 8.44
CA VAL A 46 -8.27 14.44 8.10
C VAL A 46 -8.44 14.30 6.58
N VAL A 47 -9.03 15.29 5.91
CA VAL A 47 -9.19 15.31 4.45
C VAL A 47 -7.83 15.27 3.75
N ALA A 48 -6.85 16.03 4.24
CA ALA A 48 -5.50 16.03 3.70
C ALA A 48 -4.83 14.64 3.81
N VAL A 49 -4.95 13.98 4.96
CA VAL A 49 -4.41 12.62 5.16
C VAL A 49 -5.08 11.61 4.21
N ILE A 50 -6.41 11.68 4.06
CA ILE A 50 -7.15 10.81 3.13
C ILE A 50 -6.71 11.07 1.68
N ALA A 51 -6.60 12.35 1.29
CA ALA A 51 -6.16 12.73 -0.05
C ALA A 51 -4.73 12.23 -0.33
N ILE A 52 -3.80 12.41 0.60
CA ILE A 52 -2.43 11.89 0.49
C ILE A 52 -2.43 10.37 0.33
N GLY A 53 -3.20 9.65 1.16
CA GLY A 53 -3.32 8.20 1.06
C GLY A 53 -3.88 7.74 -0.30
N TYR A 54 -4.91 8.43 -0.80
CA TYR A 54 -5.50 8.16 -2.11
C TYR A 54 -4.50 8.40 -3.25
N PHE A 55 -3.84 9.56 -3.28
CA PHE A 55 -2.86 9.89 -4.32
C PHE A 55 -1.64 8.97 -4.27
N TYR A 56 -1.18 8.58 -3.08
CA TYR A 56 -0.08 7.63 -2.91
C TYR A 56 -0.44 6.24 -3.48
N ASN A 57 -1.64 5.75 -3.21
CA ASN A 57 -2.10 4.46 -3.75
C ASN A 57 -2.35 4.51 -5.26
N SER A 58 -2.99 5.57 -5.76
CA SER A 58 -3.24 5.75 -7.19
C SER A 58 -1.94 5.88 -7.99
N SER A 59 -0.93 6.59 -7.45
CA SER A 59 0.37 6.71 -8.09
C SER A 59 1.09 5.36 -8.20
N LYS A 60 0.95 4.48 -7.20
CA LYS A 60 1.55 3.13 -7.24
C LYS A 60 0.91 2.23 -8.29
N GLU A 61 -0.41 2.30 -8.43
CA GLU A 61 -1.14 1.48 -9.39
C GLU A 61 -0.76 1.83 -10.82
N THR A 62 -0.70 3.13 -11.16
CA THR A 62 -0.24 3.59 -12.48
C THR A 62 1.20 3.15 -12.75
N ALA A 63 2.11 3.32 -11.79
CA ALA A 63 3.49 2.88 -11.94
C ALA A 63 3.60 1.37 -12.16
N ALA A 64 2.80 0.55 -11.47
CA ALA A 64 2.77 -0.89 -11.65
C ALA A 64 2.27 -1.31 -13.05
N GLN A 65 1.27 -0.61 -13.60
CA GLN A 65 0.76 -0.87 -14.94
C GLN A 65 1.80 -0.52 -16.01
N GLU A 66 2.44 0.64 -15.91
CA GLU A 66 3.51 1.04 -16.84
C GLU A 66 4.69 0.06 -16.80
N ALA A 67 5.11 -0.32 -15.59
CA ALA A 67 6.17 -1.31 -15.39
C ALA A 67 5.84 -2.65 -16.03
N ALA A 68 4.59 -3.12 -15.92
CA ALA A 68 4.14 -4.37 -16.52
C ALA A 68 4.15 -4.34 -18.06
N VAL A 69 3.80 -3.20 -18.67
CA VAL A 69 3.88 -3.00 -20.12
C VAL A 69 5.34 -3.04 -20.57
N LEU A 70 6.23 -2.34 -19.87
CA LEU A 70 7.64 -2.28 -20.21
C LEU A 70 8.33 -3.65 -20.02
N LEU A 71 7.99 -4.39 -18.97
CA LEU A 71 8.43 -5.78 -18.78
C LEU A 71 7.96 -6.68 -19.93
N SER A 72 6.70 -6.56 -20.34
CA SER A 72 6.14 -7.36 -21.44
C SER A 72 6.89 -7.10 -22.75
N ARG A 73 7.29 -5.83 -22.99
CA ARG A 73 8.14 -5.45 -24.12
C ARG A 73 9.53 -6.07 -24.00
N ALA A 74 10.18 -5.99 -22.84
CA ALA A 74 11.49 -6.61 -22.61
C ALA A 74 11.48 -8.12 -22.93
N GLN A 75 10.43 -8.82 -22.49
CA GLN A 75 10.23 -10.24 -22.78
C GLN A 75 10.00 -10.50 -24.27
N GLN A 76 9.31 -9.60 -24.98
CA GLN A 76 9.13 -9.71 -26.43
C GLN A 76 10.46 -9.57 -27.17
N GLU A 77 11.28 -8.57 -26.81
CA GLU A 77 12.61 -8.38 -27.37
C GLU A 77 13.49 -9.62 -27.15
N MET A 78 13.43 -10.21 -25.95
CA MET A 78 14.14 -11.44 -25.64
C MET A 78 13.69 -12.62 -26.52
N ARG A 79 12.38 -12.77 -26.77
CA ARG A 79 11.83 -13.79 -27.68
C ARG A 79 12.24 -13.56 -29.14
N MET A 80 12.46 -12.32 -29.54
CA MET A 80 12.96 -11.96 -30.87
C MET A 80 14.48 -12.10 -30.99
N GLY A 81 15.17 -12.51 -29.92
CA GLY A 81 16.63 -12.63 -29.88
C GLY A 81 17.37 -11.29 -29.73
N GLN A 82 16.65 -10.18 -29.51
CA GLN A 82 17.21 -8.85 -29.34
C GLN A 82 17.69 -8.66 -27.89
N LYS A 83 18.73 -9.41 -27.51
CA LYS A 83 19.24 -9.48 -26.13
C LYS A 83 19.65 -8.12 -25.55
N GLU A 84 20.33 -7.27 -26.32
CA GLU A 84 20.74 -5.93 -25.85
C GLU A 84 19.54 -5.01 -25.58
N SER A 85 18.54 -5.03 -26.46
CA SER A 85 17.29 -4.29 -26.30
C SER A 85 16.52 -4.76 -25.05
N ALA A 86 16.42 -6.08 -24.88
CA ALA A 86 15.81 -6.68 -23.69
C ALA A 86 16.56 -6.29 -22.41
N LEU A 87 17.90 -6.33 -22.42
CA LEU A 87 18.75 -5.94 -21.30
C LEU A 87 18.49 -4.49 -20.87
N ALA A 88 18.42 -3.56 -21.83
CA ALA A 88 18.14 -2.16 -21.55
C ALA A 88 16.75 -1.97 -20.93
N LEU A 89 15.73 -2.63 -21.48
CA LEU A 89 14.36 -2.55 -20.97
C LEU A 89 14.24 -3.18 -19.57
N TYR A 90 14.87 -4.33 -19.31
CA TYR A 90 14.85 -4.92 -17.98
C TYR A 90 15.54 -4.04 -16.94
N ASN A 91 16.66 -3.40 -17.27
CA ASN A 91 17.30 -2.43 -16.38
C ASN A 91 16.38 -1.24 -16.12
N GLU A 92 15.73 -0.71 -17.16
CA GLU A 92 14.78 0.40 -17.00
C GLU A 92 13.62 0.04 -16.08
N VAL A 93 13.01 -1.15 -16.25
CA VAL A 93 11.95 -1.64 -15.37
C VAL A 93 12.45 -1.77 -13.92
N THR A 94 13.64 -2.35 -13.77
CA THR A 94 14.24 -2.63 -12.46
C THR A 94 14.52 -1.33 -11.70
N ASP A 95 15.08 -0.32 -12.37
CA ASP A 95 15.54 0.92 -11.74
C ASP A 95 14.44 1.99 -11.59
N LYS A 96 13.57 2.15 -12.58
CA LYS A 96 12.51 3.20 -12.53
C LYS A 96 11.29 2.77 -11.73
N TYR A 97 11.00 1.46 -11.67
CA TYR A 97 9.76 0.95 -11.09
C TYR A 97 10.03 0.04 -9.87
N ALA A 98 11.08 0.35 -9.10
CA ALA A 98 11.44 -0.38 -7.88
C ALA A 98 10.24 -0.55 -6.92
N GLY A 99 10.10 -1.76 -6.34
CA GLY A 99 8.99 -2.11 -5.46
C GLY A 99 7.69 -2.51 -6.18
N THR A 100 7.66 -2.50 -7.53
CA THR A 100 6.57 -3.13 -8.30
C THR A 100 6.88 -4.61 -8.55
N ASP A 101 5.84 -5.42 -8.77
CA ASP A 101 6.02 -6.84 -9.14
C ASP A 101 6.82 -7.00 -10.45
N ALA A 102 6.63 -6.09 -11.40
CA ALA A 102 7.34 -6.08 -12.67
C ALA A 102 8.86 -5.83 -12.49
N SER A 103 9.25 -4.96 -11.57
CA SER A 103 10.66 -4.70 -11.23
C SER A 103 11.34 -5.94 -10.64
N GLY A 104 10.68 -6.65 -9.73
CA GLY A 104 11.20 -7.93 -9.23
C GLY A 104 11.38 -8.95 -10.37
N LYS A 105 10.36 -9.14 -11.21
CA LYS A 105 10.46 -10.06 -12.36
C LYS A 105 11.58 -9.65 -13.32
N ALA A 106 11.75 -8.36 -13.59
CA ALA A 106 12.85 -7.85 -14.41
C ALA A 106 14.22 -8.16 -13.79
N ALA A 107 14.38 -7.96 -12.47
CA ALA A 107 15.60 -8.34 -11.75
C ALA A 107 15.89 -9.84 -11.87
N PHE A 108 14.89 -10.71 -11.74
CA PHE A 108 15.07 -12.15 -11.99
C PHE A 108 15.58 -12.45 -13.40
N PHE A 109 15.01 -11.83 -14.44
CA PHE A 109 15.46 -12.04 -15.81
C PHE A 109 16.86 -11.48 -16.07
N LEU A 110 17.23 -10.34 -15.47
CA LEU A 110 18.61 -9.83 -15.49
C LEU A 110 19.57 -10.84 -14.86
N GLY A 111 19.22 -11.38 -13.69
CA GLY A 111 20.01 -12.41 -13.03
C GLY A 111 20.25 -13.62 -13.94
N LYS A 112 19.21 -14.09 -14.63
CA LYS A 112 19.31 -15.18 -15.61
C LYS A 112 20.21 -14.83 -16.80
N MET A 113 20.12 -13.61 -17.33
CA MET A 113 20.94 -13.17 -18.44
C MET A 113 22.43 -13.13 -18.06
N PHE A 114 22.76 -12.51 -16.93
CA PHE A 114 24.14 -12.47 -16.45
C PHE A 114 24.68 -13.86 -16.09
N TRP A 115 23.82 -14.76 -15.59
CA TRP A 115 24.17 -16.15 -15.37
C TRP A 115 24.54 -16.86 -16.68
N GLU A 116 23.72 -16.70 -17.72
CA GLU A 116 23.98 -17.25 -19.05
C GLU A 116 25.26 -16.69 -19.69
N ASP A 117 25.57 -15.42 -19.41
CA ASP A 117 26.79 -14.73 -19.85
C ASP A 117 28.02 -15.01 -18.95
N ASN A 118 27.87 -15.92 -17.98
CA ASN A 118 28.92 -16.35 -17.04
C ASN A 118 29.43 -15.23 -16.10
N ASP A 119 28.70 -14.11 -15.99
CA ASP A 119 28.91 -13.07 -14.97
C ASP A 119 28.11 -13.42 -13.71
N ILE A 120 28.64 -14.38 -12.97
CA ILE A 120 28.00 -14.92 -11.75
C ILE A 120 27.87 -13.83 -10.67
N THR A 121 28.75 -12.84 -10.64
CA THR A 121 28.71 -11.78 -9.63
C THR A 121 27.47 -10.91 -9.82
N GLN A 122 27.24 -10.45 -11.05
CA GLN A 122 26.05 -9.66 -11.38
C GLN A 122 24.79 -10.53 -11.24
N ALA A 123 24.84 -11.78 -11.67
CA ALA A 123 23.70 -12.70 -11.54
C ALA A 123 23.21 -12.81 -10.09
N LYS A 124 24.13 -13.06 -9.14
CA LYS A 124 23.79 -13.15 -7.70
C LYS A 124 23.23 -11.84 -7.16
N SER A 125 23.77 -10.69 -7.58
CA SER A 125 23.26 -9.37 -7.18
C SER A 125 21.78 -9.20 -7.55
N TYR A 126 21.42 -9.52 -8.79
CA TYR A 126 20.05 -9.38 -9.27
C TYR A 126 19.09 -10.44 -8.69
N PHE A 127 19.54 -11.69 -8.51
CA PHE A 127 18.72 -12.69 -7.81
C PHE A 127 18.47 -12.32 -6.36
N LYS A 128 19.48 -11.78 -5.67
CA LYS A 128 19.30 -11.28 -4.30
C LYS A 128 18.27 -10.15 -4.25
N ARG A 129 18.37 -9.19 -5.17
CA ARG A 129 17.41 -8.08 -5.27
C ARG A 129 15.98 -8.59 -5.45
N TYR A 130 15.79 -9.59 -6.30
CA TYR A 130 14.48 -10.24 -6.46
C TYR A 130 13.98 -10.88 -5.17
N ILE A 131 14.84 -11.62 -4.45
CA ILE A 131 14.47 -12.28 -3.18
C ILE A 131 14.12 -11.26 -2.08
N ASP A 132 14.86 -10.15 -2.02
CA ASP A 132 14.63 -9.08 -1.04
C ASP A 132 13.29 -8.36 -1.30
N ASP A 133 12.98 -8.10 -2.57
CA ASP A 133 11.73 -7.41 -2.98
C ASP A 133 10.51 -8.35 -2.91
N HIS A 134 10.70 -9.66 -3.10
CA HIS A 134 9.64 -10.67 -3.16
C HIS A 134 9.88 -11.80 -2.14
N SER A 135 9.32 -11.63 -0.94
CA SER A 135 9.37 -12.66 0.13
C SER A 135 8.35 -13.80 -0.03
N GLU A 136 7.49 -13.74 -1.04
CA GLU A 136 6.48 -14.78 -1.28
C GLU A 136 7.14 -16.06 -1.83
N LYS A 137 6.76 -17.21 -1.27
CA LYS A 137 7.18 -18.53 -1.77
C LYS A 137 6.47 -18.84 -3.09
N ASN A 138 6.99 -18.35 -4.20
CA ASN A 138 6.58 -18.74 -5.55
C ASN A 138 7.74 -19.43 -6.31
N ILE A 139 7.46 -19.96 -7.51
CA ILE A 139 8.42 -20.72 -8.32
C ILE A 139 9.64 -19.86 -8.71
N LEU A 140 9.43 -18.58 -9.02
CA LEU A 140 10.52 -17.67 -9.36
C LEU A 140 11.43 -17.42 -8.15
N THR A 141 10.87 -17.35 -6.93
CA THR A 141 11.66 -17.21 -5.69
C THR A 141 12.56 -18.42 -5.45
N GLN A 142 12.06 -19.63 -5.73
CA GLN A 142 12.87 -20.85 -5.62
C GLN A 142 13.97 -20.91 -6.68
N ALA A 143 13.66 -20.52 -7.92
CA ALA A 143 14.64 -20.44 -9.00
C ALA A 143 15.73 -19.40 -8.69
N ALA A 144 15.35 -18.23 -8.15
CA ALA A 144 16.29 -17.19 -7.77
C ALA A 144 17.19 -17.62 -6.61
N LEU A 145 16.63 -18.31 -5.60
CA LEU A 145 17.40 -18.86 -4.48
C LEU A 145 18.44 -19.89 -4.94
N ALA A 146 18.07 -20.77 -5.88
CA ALA A 146 19.00 -21.73 -6.46
C ALA A 146 20.16 -21.02 -7.18
N GLY A 147 19.84 -20.07 -8.07
CA GLY A 147 20.86 -19.29 -8.78
C GLY A 147 21.68 -18.35 -7.87
N TYR A 148 21.17 -17.98 -6.69
CA TYR A 148 21.96 -17.24 -5.71
C TYR A 148 22.94 -18.16 -4.94
N ALA A 149 22.53 -19.39 -4.66
CA ALA A 149 23.24 -20.34 -3.81
C ALA A 149 24.37 -21.11 -4.50
N ASP A 150 24.24 -21.40 -5.81
CA ASP A 150 25.31 -21.94 -6.66
C ASP A 150 26.41 -20.89 -6.89
#